data_AF-A0A3N0YI40-F1
#
_entry.id   AF-A0A3N0YI40-F1
#
_cell.length_a   1.000
_cell.length_b   1.000
_cell.length_c   1.000
_cell.angle_alpha   90.00
_cell.angle_beta   90.00
_cell.angle_gamma   90.00
#
_symmetry.space_group_name_H-M   'P 1'
#
loop_
_entity.id
_entity.type
_entity.pdbx_description
1 polymer ?
#
loop_
_entity_poly.entity_id
_entity_poly.type
_entity_poly.pdbx_seq_one_letter_code
_entity_poly.pdbx_strand_id
1 'polypeptide(L)'
;MLFRVIISPQNIQKVRLDPVPDSVDGLKLEPKSWLQLKDPFDHQYGDEDFHDFCNLTRVADLSKDKISKEFPRLVSKDLSKSFFEGLDGRCVLESLRCNGDDDCGDGSDELGCNKVYKACNQPTEEYYGIENLAKGINILNGKLEAVVLDNRYYAGGCLPHFIQDVRFRKPYNIQQYTIETKGSYDFTMEAFESYSEYSMSESKATLSKTSVSIGFAVPNVFEFSFNYNDHKYKKSVKKMRNFSGTKRKFIRAHSELEVARYALKTSNLMLHPEFLSRLHALPLEYTYGEYRQLYSDYGTHFIKEATLGGDFEYTVVLNDERLEKAGYTLEETKNCVQAGLKVGAQIKKVYVAVGFSGGSCEGLLNELGDSTKEREMVEDVYIVVRGGDSETVSRLAAKQLPTPDIMQLWGDAVFYNPDFIHKKIEPLYELVPSQHSNANILKKNLRRALSEYLKEISSCRCSPCLNNGMAVLKALAVDGSWACWSSWSTCSGKTQQRTRQCNNPAPQNGGAACLGPQEESADCL
;
A
#
# COMPACT_ATOMS: atom_id res chain seq x y z
N MET A 1 -41.18 27.86 -4.51
CA MET A 1 -41.99 27.26 -5.60
C MET A 1 -41.15 26.20 -6.28
N LEU A 2 -41.63 24.95 -6.26
CA LEU A 2 -41.00 23.82 -6.96
C LEU A 2 -41.53 23.77 -8.40
N PHE A 3 -40.62 23.68 -9.37
CA PHE A 3 -40.95 23.53 -10.78
C PHE A 3 -40.34 22.22 -11.29
N ARG A 4 -41.11 21.51 -12.12
CA ARG A 4 -40.63 20.37 -12.90
C ARG A 4 -40.06 20.89 -14.21
N VAL A 5 -38.81 20.54 -14.50
CA VAL A 5 -38.15 20.86 -15.76
C VAL A 5 -38.46 19.74 -16.75
N ILE A 6 -39.13 20.07 -17.86
CA ILE A 6 -39.44 19.13 -18.94
C ILE A 6 -38.62 19.52 -20.17
N ILE A 7 -37.73 18.63 -20.59
CA ILE A 7 -36.89 18.79 -21.78
C ILE A 7 -37.67 18.26 -23.00
N SER A 8 -37.68 19.01 -24.10
CA SER A 8 -38.38 18.59 -25.32
C SER A 8 -37.73 17.32 -25.89
N PRO A 9 -38.49 16.24 -26.14
CA PRO A 9 -37.94 14.99 -26.68
C PRO A 9 -37.47 15.13 -28.14
N GLN A 10 -37.88 16.19 -28.84
CA GLN A 10 -37.49 16.46 -30.23
C GLN A 10 -36.34 17.46 -30.37
N ASN A 11 -36.02 18.25 -29.32
CA ASN A 11 -34.93 19.21 -29.35
C ASN A 11 -34.44 19.53 -27.93
N ILE A 12 -33.26 19.00 -27.56
CA ILE A 12 -32.70 19.04 -26.20
C ILE A 12 -32.39 20.49 -25.74
N GLN A 13 -32.28 21.45 -26.67
CA GLN A 13 -32.10 22.87 -26.36
C GLN A 13 -33.41 23.61 -26.02
N LYS A 14 -34.57 22.93 -25.99
CA LYS A 14 -35.84 23.53 -25.58
C LYS A 14 -36.36 22.91 -24.28
N VAL A 15 -36.60 23.77 -23.29
CA VAL A 15 -37.09 23.38 -21.96
C VAL A 15 -38.34 24.15 -21.58
N ARG A 16 -39.23 23.47 -20.85
CA ARG A 16 -40.46 24.02 -20.27
C ARG A 16 -40.47 23.79 -18.76
N LEU A 17 -40.91 24.79 -18.01
CA LEU A 17 -41.01 24.74 -16.55
C LEU A 17 -42.47 24.70 -16.16
N ASP A 18 -42.92 23.57 -15.62
CA ASP A 18 -44.28 23.41 -15.12
C ASP A 18 -44.27 23.42 -13.59
N PRO A 19 -45.19 24.16 -12.92
CA PRO A 19 -45.27 24.17 -11.47
C PRO A 19 -45.75 22.80 -10.93
N VAL A 20 -45.16 22.33 -9.83
CA VAL A 20 -45.60 21.11 -9.14
C VAL A 20 -46.69 21.49 -8.13
N PRO A 21 -47.93 20.96 -8.24
CA PRO A 21 -48.99 21.29 -7.31
C PRO A 21 -48.85 20.40 -6.07
N ASP A 22 -48.48 20.99 -4.93
CA ASP A 22 -49.11 20.69 -3.64
C ASP A 22 -48.78 21.74 -2.55
N SER A 23 -49.88 22.23 -1.96
CA SER A 23 -50.09 22.93 -0.68
C SER A 23 -49.19 24.10 -0.27
N VAL A 24 -49.52 25.33 -0.72
CA VAL A 24 -50.03 26.46 0.12
C VAL A 24 -50.81 27.40 -0.83
N ASP A 25 -51.98 27.87 -0.39
CA ASP A 25 -53.02 28.57 -1.14
C ASP A 25 -52.59 29.74 -2.05
N GLY A 26 -53.23 29.83 -3.23
CA GLY A 26 -53.72 31.13 -3.70
C GLY A 26 -53.17 31.77 -4.99
N LEU A 27 -52.38 31.09 -5.84
CA LEU A 27 -51.94 31.69 -7.12
C LEU A 27 -52.08 30.72 -8.31
N LYS A 28 -53.16 30.90 -9.10
CA LYS A 28 -53.25 30.34 -10.46
C LYS A 28 -52.25 31.07 -11.36
N LEU A 29 -51.15 30.41 -11.71
CA LEU A 29 -50.21 30.87 -12.74
C LEU A 29 -50.36 29.98 -13.96
N GLU A 30 -50.68 30.58 -15.11
CA GLU A 30 -50.74 29.87 -16.40
C GLU A 30 -49.34 29.41 -16.85
N PRO A 31 -49.21 28.22 -17.48
CA PRO A 31 -47.93 27.71 -17.92
C PRO A 31 -47.35 28.54 -19.08
N LYS A 32 -46.11 29.01 -18.92
CA LYS A 32 -45.39 29.80 -19.93
C LYS A 32 -44.76 28.95 -21.04
N SER A 33 -44.59 29.59 -22.19
CA SER A 33 -44.07 29.06 -23.45
C SER A 33 -42.64 28.51 -23.38
N TRP A 34 -42.31 27.63 -24.35
CA TRP A 34 -41.00 26.97 -24.49
C TRP A 34 -39.84 27.96 -24.61
N LEU A 35 -38.80 27.77 -23.79
CA LEU A 35 -37.57 28.57 -23.81
C LEU A 35 -36.47 27.83 -24.58
N GLN A 36 -35.67 28.57 -25.36
CA GLN A 36 -34.61 28.03 -26.21
C GLN A 36 -33.23 28.44 -25.64
N LEU A 37 -32.40 27.44 -25.29
CA LEU A 37 -31.08 27.63 -24.70
C LEU A 37 -30.04 27.94 -25.79
N LYS A 38 -29.13 28.91 -25.52
CA LYS A 38 -28.18 29.41 -26.52
C LYS A 38 -26.89 28.59 -26.65
N ASP A 39 -26.57 27.67 -25.73
CA ASP A 39 -25.37 26.81 -25.82
C ASP A 39 -25.65 25.37 -25.32
N PRO A 40 -24.97 24.33 -25.87
CA PRO A 40 -25.20 22.93 -25.50
C PRO A 40 -24.56 22.58 -24.15
N PHE A 41 -25.24 21.73 -23.36
CA PHE A 41 -24.71 21.19 -22.11
C PHE A 41 -23.52 20.27 -22.39
N ASP A 42 -22.31 20.73 -22.05
CA ASP A 42 -21.15 19.86 -21.85
C ASP A 42 -20.36 20.35 -20.63
N HIS A 43 -20.96 20.26 -19.45
CA HIS A 43 -20.25 20.35 -18.16
C HIS A 43 -20.97 19.42 -17.17
N GLN A 44 -20.33 18.28 -16.88
CA GLN A 44 -20.57 17.57 -15.63
C GLN A 44 -20.10 18.47 -14.50
N TYR A 45 -21.02 18.90 -13.64
CA TYR A 45 -20.67 19.50 -12.35
C TYR A 45 -19.99 18.41 -11.51
N GLY A 46 -18.66 18.44 -11.49
CA GLY A 46 -17.82 17.75 -10.52
C GLY A 46 -17.45 18.70 -9.39
N ASP A 47 -17.01 18.13 -8.26
CA ASP A 47 -16.52 18.80 -7.06
C ASP A 47 -15.23 19.64 -7.29
N GLU A 48 -15.14 20.44 -8.35
CA GLU A 48 -13.92 21.17 -8.75
C GLU A 48 -13.83 22.61 -8.23
N ASP A 49 -14.85 23.15 -7.54
CA ASP A 49 -14.78 24.50 -6.93
C ASP A 49 -14.35 24.51 -5.44
N PHE A 50 -13.88 23.37 -4.90
CA PHE A 50 -13.88 23.14 -3.44
C PHE A 50 -12.68 23.65 -2.61
N HIS A 51 -11.56 24.11 -3.17
CA HIS A 51 -10.36 24.45 -2.36
C HIS A 51 -9.71 25.83 -2.62
N ASP A 52 -10.24 26.64 -3.54
CA ASP A 52 -9.71 28.01 -3.79
C ASP A 52 -9.94 28.99 -2.62
N PHE A 53 -10.80 28.64 -1.66
CA PHE A 53 -11.14 29.53 -0.54
C PHE A 53 -10.07 29.63 0.56
N CYS A 54 -9.19 28.63 0.71
CA CYS A 54 -8.18 28.66 1.78
C CYS A 54 -7.01 29.61 1.51
N ASN A 55 -6.71 29.96 0.25
CA ASN A 55 -5.63 30.90 -0.09
C ASN A 55 -6.07 32.38 -0.13
N LEU A 56 -7.37 32.67 0.00
CA LEU A 56 -7.90 34.04 -0.10
C LEU A 56 -7.91 34.82 1.22
N THR A 57 -7.56 34.21 2.35
CA THR A 57 -7.45 34.91 3.65
C THR A 57 -6.26 35.88 3.74
N ARG A 58 -5.45 36.04 2.68
CA ARG A 58 -4.38 37.06 2.60
C ARG A 58 -4.75 38.36 1.86
N VAL A 59 -6.02 38.61 1.56
CA VAL A 59 -6.46 39.94 1.10
C VAL A 59 -7.38 40.57 2.14
N ALA A 60 -6.81 40.92 3.28
CA ALA A 60 -7.37 41.97 4.11
C ALA A 60 -7.17 43.31 3.37
N ASP A 61 -8.22 43.77 2.68
CA ASP A 61 -8.56 45.20 2.45
C ASP A 61 -9.48 45.44 1.25
N LEU A 62 -10.57 44.66 1.09
CA LEU A 62 -11.66 45.06 0.20
C LEU A 62 -12.99 45.07 0.95
N SER A 63 -13.48 46.28 1.23
CA SER A 63 -14.77 46.53 1.87
C SER A 63 -15.91 45.87 1.08
N LYS A 64 -16.81 45.18 1.79
CA LYS A 64 -18.02 44.49 1.27
C LYS A 64 -18.85 45.35 0.29
N ASP A 65 -18.81 46.68 0.43
CA ASP A 65 -19.55 47.63 -0.42
C ASP A 65 -19.04 47.74 -1.86
N LYS A 66 -17.78 47.36 -2.14
CA LYS A 66 -17.22 47.41 -3.51
C LYS A 66 -17.66 46.21 -4.35
N ILE A 67 -17.72 45.03 -3.74
CA ILE A 67 -18.11 43.77 -4.39
C ILE A 67 -19.60 43.79 -4.79
N SER A 68 -20.46 44.39 -3.97
CA SER A 68 -21.90 44.50 -4.25
C SER A 68 -22.25 45.39 -5.45
N LYS A 69 -21.33 46.27 -5.89
CA LYS A 69 -21.59 47.23 -6.99
C LYS A 69 -21.13 46.74 -8.36
N GLU A 70 -20.13 45.87 -8.44
CA GLU A 70 -19.59 45.39 -9.72
C GLU A 70 -20.18 44.06 -10.19
N PHE A 71 -20.71 43.20 -9.30
CA PHE A 71 -21.23 41.87 -9.71
C PHE A 71 -22.55 41.49 -9.02
N PRO A 72 -23.71 41.98 -9.51
CA PRO A 72 -25.02 41.70 -8.91
C PRO A 72 -25.51 40.25 -9.12
N ARG A 73 -24.83 39.45 -9.96
CA ARG A 73 -25.22 38.06 -10.30
C ARG A 73 -24.42 36.96 -9.58
N LEU A 74 -23.40 37.31 -8.80
CA LEU A 74 -22.66 36.35 -7.98
C LEU A 74 -23.29 36.15 -6.59
N VAL A 75 -24.35 36.88 -6.27
CA VAL A 75 -25.10 36.74 -5.01
C VAL A 75 -26.40 35.97 -5.27
N SER A 76 -26.28 34.73 -5.71
CA SER A 76 -27.40 33.80 -5.59
C SER A 76 -26.89 32.37 -5.41
N LYS A 77 -26.96 31.90 -4.15
CA LYS A 77 -26.84 30.51 -3.71
C LYS A 77 -25.56 29.77 -4.12
N ASP A 78 -24.46 30.11 -3.47
CA ASP A 78 -23.57 29.07 -2.95
C ASP A 78 -23.35 29.35 -1.47
N LEU A 79 -23.78 28.40 -0.62
CA LEU A 79 -23.43 28.41 0.79
C LEU A 79 -21.91 28.29 0.87
N SER A 80 -21.25 29.31 1.40
CA SER A 80 -19.88 29.23 1.90
C SER A 80 -19.77 28.02 2.85
N LYS A 81 -19.19 26.91 2.39
CA LYS A 81 -18.78 25.84 3.30
C LYS A 81 -17.69 26.43 4.20
N SER A 82 -17.94 26.46 5.51
CA SER A 82 -16.93 26.82 6.51
C SER A 82 -15.95 25.66 6.69
N PHE A 83 -14.67 25.98 6.83
CA PHE A 83 -13.59 25.02 7.01
C PHE A 83 -12.90 25.28 8.35
N PHE A 84 -12.48 24.21 9.00
CA PHE A 84 -11.67 24.22 10.21
C PHE A 84 -10.25 23.77 9.86
N GLU A 85 -9.26 24.54 10.28
CA GLU A 85 -7.84 24.20 10.10
C GLU A 85 -7.32 23.63 11.41
N GLY A 86 -6.80 22.41 11.36
CA GLY A 86 -6.15 21.75 12.49
C GLY A 86 -4.79 22.35 12.83
N LEU A 87 -4.18 21.93 13.94
CA LEU A 87 -2.85 22.43 14.35
C LEU A 87 -1.74 21.93 13.42
N ASP A 88 -1.97 20.81 12.75
CA ASP A 88 -1.13 20.21 11.72
C ASP A 88 -1.23 20.92 10.34
N GLY A 89 -2.13 21.89 10.21
CA GLY A 89 -2.39 22.62 8.97
C GLY A 89 -3.31 21.89 8.00
N ARG A 90 -4.00 20.83 8.44
CA ARG A 90 -5.00 20.13 7.64
C ARG A 90 -6.35 20.83 7.71
N CYS A 91 -6.93 21.11 6.55
CA CYS A 91 -8.26 21.69 6.46
C CYS A 91 -9.34 20.61 6.36
N VAL A 92 -10.29 20.62 7.29
CA VAL A 92 -11.48 19.76 7.29
C VAL A 92 -12.75 20.59 7.21
N LEU A 93 -13.87 19.96 6.84
CA LEU A 93 -15.16 20.64 6.79
C LEU A 93 -15.65 20.95 8.21
N GLU A 94 -16.20 22.14 8.46
CA GLU A 94 -16.75 22.49 9.79
C GLU A 94 -17.85 21.51 10.23
N SER A 95 -18.56 20.88 9.28
CA SER A 95 -19.57 19.85 9.57
C SER A 95 -19.00 18.58 10.20
N LEU A 96 -17.68 18.39 10.14
CA LEU A 96 -16.97 17.27 10.73
C LEU A 96 -16.53 17.54 12.16
N ARG A 97 -16.54 18.81 12.60
CA ARG A 97 -16.15 19.17 13.95
C ARG A 97 -17.10 18.57 15.00
N CYS A 98 -16.54 18.05 16.09
CA CYS A 98 -17.30 17.43 17.19
C CYS A 98 -18.16 16.24 16.74
N ASN A 99 -17.72 15.47 15.76
CA ASN A 99 -18.41 14.27 15.28
C ASN A 99 -17.91 12.97 15.95
N GLY A 100 -16.89 13.09 16.81
CA GLY A 100 -16.29 11.99 17.55
C GLY A 100 -15.28 11.15 16.76
N ASP A 101 -14.95 11.56 15.53
CA ASP A 101 -13.84 11.06 14.73
C ASP A 101 -12.70 12.10 14.77
N ASP A 102 -11.46 11.64 14.63
CA ASP A 102 -10.31 12.53 14.47
C ASP A 102 -10.09 12.80 12.98
N ASP A 103 -10.83 13.79 12.44
CA ASP A 103 -10.77 14.11 11.01
C ASP A 103 -9.55 14.98 10.67
N CYS A 104 -9.05 15.76 11.63
CA CYS A 104 -7.79 16.51 11.48
C CYS A 104 -6.57 15.57 11.56
N GLY A 105 -6.62 14.50 12.35
CA GLY A 105 -5.51 13.58 12.61
C GLY A 105 -4.64 13.98 13.81
N ASP A 106 -4.89 15.16 14.39
CA ASP A 106 -4.29 15.66 15.63
C ASP A 106 -5.32 15.81 16.78
N GLY A 107 -6.58 15.47 16.52
CA GLY A 107 -7.72 15.56 17.43
C GLY A 107 -8.24 16.97 17.69
N SER A 108 -7.75 17.99 16.96
CA SER A 108 -8.07 19.40 17.22
C SER A 108 -9.53 19.76 16.90
N ASP A 109 -10.16 19.05 15.98
CA ASP A 109 -11.58 19.14 15.63
C ASP A 109 -12.53 18.64 16.74
N GLU A 110 -12.02 17.85 17.68
CA GLU A 110 -12.78 17.33 18.82
C GLU A 110 -12.57 18.15 20.11
N LEU A 111 -11.80 19.25 20.05
CA LEU A 111 -11.57 20.13 21.20
C LEU A 111 -12.67 21.19 21.38
N GLY A 112 -13.05 21.40 22.65
CA GLY A 112 -14.01 22.43 23.03
C GLY A 112 -15.47 22.09 22.66
N CYS A 113 -15.77 20.81 22.44
CA CYS A 113 -17.08 20.33 22.05
C CYS A 113 -18.03 20.22 23.25
N ASN A 114 -19.12 21.00 23.24
CA ASN A 114 -20.18 20.90 24.26
C ASN A 114 -21.05 19.63 24.07
N LYS A 115 -21.19 19.16 22.82
CA LYS A 115 -21.91 17.95 22.43
C LYS A 115 -21.15 17.29 21.29
N VAL A 116 -21.01 15.97 21.36
CA VAL A 116 -20.37 15.16 20.31
C VAL A 116 -21.46 14.40 19.56
N TYR A 117 -21.51 14.59 18.24
CA TYR A 117 -22.47 13.92 17.35
C TYR A 117 -21.80 12.75 16.66
N LYS A 118 -21.80 11.58 17.32
CA LYS A 118 -21.16 10.37 16.78
C LYS A 118 -21.63 10.08 15.35
N ALA A 119 -20.69 10.08 14.40
CA ALA A 119 -20.97 9.67 13.03
C ALA A 119 -21.50 8.22 12.96
N CYS A 120 -20.97 7.35 13.84
CA CYS A 120 -21.37 5.96 13.99
C CYS A 120 -22.11 5.70 15.31
N ASN A 121 -23.36 5.23 15.21
CA ASN A 121 -24.16 4.85 16.38
C ASN A 121 -23.75 3.49 16.98
N GLN A 122 -23.03 2.67 16.23
CA GLN A 122 -22.63 1.31 16.60
C GLN A 122 -21.14 1.13 16.34
N PRO A 123 -20.44 0.27 17.11
CA PRO A 123 -19.02 0.02 16.91
C PRO A 123 -18.78 -0.60 15.53
N THR A 124 -17.71 -0.16 14.89
CA THR A 124 -17.26 -0.61 13.58
C THR A 124 -15.77 -0.92 13.64
N GLU A 125 -15.33 -1.89 12.85
CA GLU A 125 -13.91 -2.24 12.72
C GLU A 125 -13.27 -1.61 11.48
N GLU A 126 -11.95 -1.42 11.54
CA GLU A 126 -11.12 -1.10 10.38
C GLU A 126 -10.85 -2.38 9.57
N TYR A 127 -10.65 -2.26 8.26
CA TYR A 127 -10.25 -3.44 7.47
C TYR A 127 -8.91 -3.99 7.97
N TYR A 128 -8.80 -5.32 8.04
CA TYR A 128 -7.58 -5.97 8.47
C TYR A 128 -6.40 -5.59 7.55
N GLY A 129 -5.28 -5.18 8.15
CA GLY A 129 -4.08 -4.78 7.43
C GLY A 129 -4.19 -3.46 6.65
N ILE A 130 -5.23 -2.64 6.87
CA ILE A 130 -5.47 -1.42 6.08
C ILE A 130 -4.36 -0.38 6.18
N GLU A 131 -3.65 -0.34 7.29
CA GLU A 131 -2.50 0.54 7.49
C GLU A 131 -1.38 0.21 6.49
N ASN A 132 -1.17 -1.07 6.16
CA ASN A 132 -0.15 -1.47 5.19
C ASN A 132 -0.49 -1.01 3.77
N LEU A 133 -1.77 -0.85 3.44
CA LEU A 133 -2.24 -0.28 2.17
C LEU A 133 -2.07 1.24 2.10
N ALA A 134 -1.93 1.90 3.25
CA ALA A 134 -1.75 3.34 3.38
C ALA A 134 -0.27 3.77 3.35
N LYS A 135 0.66 2.80 3.50
CA LYS A 135 2.10 3.02 3.51
C LYS A 135 2.66 3.26 2.12
N GLY A 136 3.68 4.11 2.05
CA GLY A 136 4.50 4.20 0.86
C GLY A 136 5.39 2.96 0.71
N ILE A 137 5.86 2.71 -0.50
CA ILE A 137 6.66 1.54 -0.85
C ILE A 137 7.92 1.96 -1.60
N ASN A 138 9.05 1.41 -1.19
CA ASN A 138 10.29 1.52 -1.94
C ASN A 138 10.37 0.39 -2.97
N ILE A 139 10.30 0.76 -4.24
CA ILE A 139 10.23 -0.20 -5.34
C ILE A 139 11.50 -1.03 -5.57
N LEU A 140 12.67 -0.58 -5.10
CA LEU A 140 13.91 -1.31 -5.35
C LEU A 140 14.09 -2.50 -4.40
N ASN A 141 13.46 -2.45 -3.23
CA ASN A 141 13.60 -3.50 -2.21
C ASN A 141 12.25 -4.07 -1.74
N GLY A 142 11.13 -3.53 -2.21
CA GLY A 142 9.77 -3.95 -1.84
C GLY A 142 9.36 -3.59 -0.40
N LYS A 143 10.15 -2.79 0.31
CA LYS A 143 9.89 -2.41 1.71
C LYS A 143 8.77 -1.39 1.79
N LEU A 144 7.82 -1.64 2.68
CA LEU A 144 6.84 -0.63 3.12
C LEU A 144 7.54 0.35 4.06
N GLU A 145 7.38 1.62 3.77
CA GLU A 145 7.95 2.74 4.52
C GLU A 145 6.84 3.46 5.32
N ALA A 146 7.02 4.74 5.65
CA ALA A 146 6.05 5.49 6.43
C ALA A 146 4.68 5.64 5.72
N VAL A 147 3.66 5.95 6.51
CA VAL A 147 2.27 6.14 6.05
C VAL A 147 2.19 7.42 5.20
N VAL A 148 1.58 7.32 4.01
CA VAL A 148 1.44 8.45 3.07
C VAL A 148 -0.02 8.84 2.85
N LEU A 149 -0.95 7.91 3.06
CA LEU A 149 -2.39 8.12 2.94
C LEU A 149 -3.06 8.00 4.31
N ASP A 150 -4.08 8.81 4.55
CA ASP A 150 -4.89 8.69 5.75
C ASP A 150 -6.10 7.77 5.52
N ASN A 151 -5.93 6.49 5.83
CA ASN A 151 -7.00 5.50 5.78
C ASN A 151 -7.84 5.46 7.08
N ARG A 152 -7.64 6.39 8.02
CA ARG A 152 -8.49 6.60 9.20
C ARG A 152 -9.46 7.76 9.03
N TYR A 153 -9.29 8.58 8.00
CA TYR A 153 -10.25 9.60 7.61
C TYR A 153 -11.50 9.00 6.94
N TYR A 154 -12.68 9.38 7.42
CA TYR A 154 -13.97 8.87 6.92
C TYR A 154 -14.87 9.92 6.26
N ALA A 155 -14.50 11.21 6.32
CA ALA A 155 -15.32 12.32 5.82
C ALA A 155 -16.76 12.30 6.37
N GLY A 156 -16.92 11.94 7.65
CA GLY A 156 -18.23 11.79 8.32
C GLY A 156 -19.06 10.58 7.84
N GLY A 157 -18.54 9.77 6.92
CA GLY A 157 -19.21 8.58 6.43
C GLY A 157 -19.24 7.45 7.47
N CYS A 158 -20.39 6.83 7.68
CA CYS A 158 -20.55 5.66 8.55
C CYS A 158 -21.46 4.58 7.94
N LEU A 159 -21.45 4.42 6.61
CA LEU A 159 -22.17 3.29 6.01
C LEU A 159 -21.40 1.99 6.33
N PRO A 160 -22.01 1.06 7.09
CA PRO A 160 -21.34 -0.18 7.45
C PRO A 160 -21.18 -1.08 6.22
N HIS A 161 -19.99 -1.65 6.08
CA HIS A 161 -19.70 -2.71 5.13
C HIS A 161 -19.63 -4.04 5.90
N PHE A 162 -20.56 -4.95 5.62
CA PHE A 162 -20.61 -6.24 6.29
C PHE A 162 -19.76 -7.24 5.52
N ILE A 163 -18.80 -7.84 6.22
CA ILE A 163 -18.01 -8.96 5.73
C ILE A 163 -18.20 -10.07 6.77
N GLN A 164 -18.83 -11.17 6.34
CA GLN A 164 -19.36 -12.19 7.25
C GLN A 164 -20.31 -11.52 8.28
N ASP A 165 -20.03 -11.66 9.58
CA ASP A 165 -20.83 -11.07 10.67
C ASP A 165 -20.16 -9.84 11.31
N VAL A 166 -19.04 -9.38 10.75
CA VAL A 166 -18.29 -8.22 11.25
C VAL A 166 -18.68 -6.96 10.50
N ARG A 167 -18.86 -5.87 11.25
CA ARG A 167 -19.20 -4.56 10.71
C ARG A 167 -17.95 -3.73 10.49
N PHE A 168 -17.54 -3.59 9.24
CA PHE A 168 -16.43 -2.72 8.87
C PHE A 168 -16.90 -1.31 8.51
N ARG A 169 -16.04 -0.32 8.74
CA ARG A 169 -16.22 1.05 8.26
C ARG A 169 -15.29 1.32 7.10
N LYS A 170 -15.84 1.66 5.93
CA LYS A 170 -15.03 1.95 4.74
C LYS A 170 -14.38 3.34 4.86
N PRO A 171 -13.04 3.45 4.87
CA PRO A 171 -12.33 4.73 4.84
C PRO A 171 -12.65 5.55 3.59
N TYR A 172 -12.49 6.86 3.70
CA TYR A 172 -12.78 7.79 2.61
C TYR A 172 -11.89 7.54 1.38
N ASN A 173 -10.62 7.22 1.54
CA ASN A 173 -9.69 7.00 0.43
C ASN A 173 -10.00 5.77 -0.42
N ILE A 174 -10.78 4.83 0.13
CA ILE A 174 -11.02 3.53 -0.50
C ILE A 174 -12.25 3.61 -1.40
N GLN A 175 -12.02 3.39 -2.69
CA GLN A 175 -13.11 3.27 -3.66
C GLN A 175 -13.83 1.95 -3.43
N GLN A 176 -13.07 0.85 -3.46
CA GLN A 176 -13.57 -0.52 -3.41
C GLN A 176 -12.70 -1.39 -2.51
N TYR A 177 -13.36 -2.19 -1.68
CA TYR A 177 -12.76 -3.29 -0.93
C TYR A 177 -13.70 -4.48 -1.02
N THR A 178 -13.35 -5.48 -1.82
CA THR A 178 -14.20 -6.67 -2.04
C THR A 178 -13.49 -7.91 -1.57
N ILE A 179 -14.18 -8.72 -0.78
CA ILE A 179 -13.70 -10.03 -0.36
C ILE A 179 -13.95 -11.04 -1.48
N GLU A 180 -12.94 -11.82 -1.80
CA GLU A 180 -13.01 -12.97 -2.69
C GLU A 180 -12.99 -14.22 -1.82
N THR A 181 -14.00 -15.08 -1.94
CA THR A 181 -14.04 -16.38 -1.25
C THR A 181 -13.55 -17.51 -2.16
N LYS A 182 -12.84 -17.16 -3.24
CA LYS A 182 -12.40 -18.09 -4.29
C LYS A 182 -10.94 -18.48 -4.03
N GLY A 183 -10.76 -19.44 -3.14
CA GLY A 183 -9.49 -20.14 -2.97
C GLY A 183 -9.67 -21.62 -3.30
N SER A 184 -8.87 -22.16 -4.21
CA SER A 184 -8.64 -23.60 -4.29
C SER A 184 -7.24 -23.88 -3.77
N TYR A 185 -7.08 -24.88 -2.90
CA TYR A 185 -5.77 -25.37 -2.45
C TYR A 185 -5.06 -26.19 -3.55
N ASP A 186 -5.31 -25.89 -4.82
CA ASP A 186 -4.67 -26.53 -5.94
C ASP A 186 -3.28 -25.93 -6.14
N PHE A 187 -2.30 -26.82 -6.24
CA PHE A 187 -0.94 -26.44 -6.57
C PHE A 187 -0.75 -26.40 -8.08
N THR A 188 -0.27 -25.27 -8.58
CA THR A 188 0.34 -25.19 -9.90
C THR A 188 1.73 -25.81 -9.82
N MET A 189 2.01 -26.75 -10.72
CA MET A 189 3.24 -27.53 -10.72
C MET A 189 4.09 -27.18 -11.93
N GLU A 190 5.35 -26.81 -11.69
CA GLU A 190 6.33 -26.54 -12.72
C GLU A 190 7.60 -27.33 -12.47
N ALA A 191 8.25 -27.73 -13.56
CA ALA A 191 9.49 -28.47 -13.55
C ALA A 191 10.51 -27.71 -14.38
N PHE A 192 11.75 -27.63 -13.89
CA PHE A 192 12.84 -26.89 -14.54
C PHE A 192 14.08 -27.77 -14.62
N GLU A 193 14.72 -27.76 -15.78
CA GLU A 193 15.91 -28.55 -16.07
C GLU A 193 17.18 -27.96 -15.44
N SER A 194 17.14 -26.67 -15.09
CA SER A 194 18.30 -25.95 -14.56
C SER A 194 17.91 -24.79 -13.64
N TYR A 195 18.88 -24.36 -12.81
CA TYR A 195 18.72 -23.17 -11.98
C TYR A 195 18.45 -21.90 -12.82
N SER A 196 19.07 -21.77 -13.99
CA SER A 196 18.86 -20.61 -14.87
C SER A 196 17.42 -20.49 -15.34
N GLU A 197 16.80 -21.62 -15.69
CA GLU A 197 15.40 -21.66 -16.13
C GLU A 197 14.45 -21.32 -14.98
N TYR A 198 14.67 -21.95 -13.81
CA TYR A 198 13.95 -21.65 -12.57
C TYR A 198 14.02 -20.17 -12.20
N SER A 199 15.25 -19.61 -12.14
CA SER A 199 15.49 -18.22 -11.75
C SER A 199 14.87 -17.23 -12.73
N MET A 200 14.88 -17.53 -14.03
CA MET A 200 14.24 -16.70 -15.05
C MET A 200 12.71 -16.73 -14.91
N SER A 201 12.12 -17.89 -14.65
CA SER A 201 10.68 -18.03 -14.39
C SER A 201 10.24 -17.27 -13.12
N GLU A 202 10.98 -17.41 -12.01
CA GLU A 202 10.72 -16.68 -10.77
C GLU A 202 10.81 -15.16 -10.96
N SER A 203 11.82 -14.69 -11.70
CA SER A 203 11.98 -13.27 -12.01
C SER A 203 10.79 -12.73 -12.81
N LYS A 204 10.34 -13.49 -13.82
CA LYS A 204 9.19 -13.11 -14.65
C LYS A 204 7.89 -13.09 -13.84
N ALA A 205 7.66 -14.10 -13.00
CA ALA A 205 6.48 -14.18 -12.14
C ALA A 205 6.42 -13.01 -11.15
N THR A 206 7.55 -12.69 -10.51
CA THR A 206 7.66 -11.56 -9.58
C THR A 206 7.39 -10.23 -10.28
N LEU A 207 7.93 -10.05 -11.48
CA LEU A 207 7.65 -8.86 -12.31
C LEU A 207 6.17 -8.76 -12.69
N SER A 208 5.51 -9.87 -13.04
CA SER A 208 4.07 -9.84 -13.36
C SER A 208 3.18 -9.52 -12.16
N LYS A 209 3.64 -9.82 -10.93
CA LYS A 209 2.89 -9.51 -9.70
C LYS A 209 2.86 -8.02 -9.38
N THR A 210 3.79 -7.21 -9.91
CA THR A 210 3.86 -5.76 -9.66
C THR A 210 3.73 -4.97 -10.95
N SER A 211 2.63 -4.24 -11.10
CA SER A 211 2.44 -3.30 -12.20
C SER A 211 2.78 -1.88 -11.74
N VAL A 212 3.59 -1.18 -12.53
CA VAL A 212 3.96 0.22 -12.27
C VAL A 212 3.36 1.08 -13.37
N SER A 213 2.65 2.16 -13.00
CA SER A 213 2.11 3.08 -14.00
C SER A 213 3.23 3.78 -14.79
N ILE A 214 3.10 3.80 -16.11
CA ILE A 214 4.15 4.21 -17.06
C ILE A 214 4.24 5.75 -17.06
N GLY A 215 4.93 6.31 -16.08
CA GLY A 215 5.40 7.70 -16.05
C GLY A 215 6.93 7.82 -16.01
N PHE A 216 7.62 6.70 -15.79
CA PHE A 216 9.06 6.67 -15.58
C PHE A 216 9.64 5.35 -16.11
N ALA A 217 9.90 5.29 -17.42
CA ALA A 217 10.82 4.30 -17.95
C ALA A 217 12.24 4.76 -17.59
N VAL A 218 12.89 4.14 -16.60
CA VAL A 218 14.35 4.18 -16.56
C VAL A 218 14.83 3.05 -17.43
N PRO A 219 15.45 3.34 -18.59
CA PRO A 219 16.18 2.32 -19.30
C PRO A 219 17.25 1.77 -18.35
N ASN A 220 17.27 0.45 -18.14
CA ASN A 220 18.22 -0.30 -17.31
C ASN A 220 17.95 -0.39 -15.79
N VAL A 221 16.80 0.04 -15.25
CA VAL A 221 16.40 -0.31 -13.87
C VAL A 221 15.30 -1.36 -13.93
N PHE A 222 15.65 -2.56 -14.40
CA PHE A 222 14.76 -3.72 -14.41
C PHE A 222 15.02 -4.67 -13.22
N GLU A 223 15.76 -4.21 -12.20
CA GLU A 223 16.03 -4.93 -10.94
C GLU A 223 14.82 -4.97 -9.97
N PHE A 224 13.59 -4.87 -10.45
CA PHE A 224 12.38 -4.91 -9.61
C PHE A 224 12.10 -6.27 -8.94
N SER A 225 12.96 -7.28 -9.09
CA SER A 225 12.57 -8.68 -8.86
C SER A 225 12.92 -9.26 -7.49
N PHE A 226 13.41 -8.50 -6.51
CA PHE A 226 13.81 -9.10 -5.23
C PHE A 226 13.36 -8.26 -4.03
N ASN A 227 12.36 -8.77 -3.30
CA ASN A 227 12.03 -8.26 -1.97
C ASN A 227 13.15 -8.67 -0.98
N TYR A 228 14.21 -7.86 -0.91
CA TYR A 228 15.39 -8.12 -0.08
C TYR A 228 15.15 -7.91 1.42
N ASN A 229 13.98 -7.38 1.81
CA ASN A 229 13.67 -7.11 3.20
C ASN A 229 13.32 -8.39 3.97
N ASP A 230 12.77 -9.40 3.30
CA ASP A 230 12.46 -10.68 3.92
C ASP A 230 13.74 -11.52 4.12
N HIS A 231 14.17 -11.63 5.37
CA HIS A 231 15.35 -12.38 5.76
C HIS A 231 15.24 -13.89 5.43
N LYS A 232 14.04 -14.47 5.46
CA LYS A 232 13.80 -15.87 5.09
C LYS A 232 13.95 -16.04 3.58
N TYR A 233 13.31 -15.17 2.78
CA TYR A 233 13.45 -15.17 1.32
C TYR A 233 14.91 -14.96 0.89
N LYS A 234 15.61 -13.98 1.49
CA LYS A 234 17.05 -13.73 1.27
C LYS A 234 17.91 -14.97 1.55
N LYS A 235 17.61 -15.70 2.62
CA LYS A 235 18.34 -16.94 2.98
C LYS A 235 18.08 -18.05 1.96
N SER A 236 16.85 -18.21 1.50
CA SER A 236 16.47 -19.20 0.48
C SER A 236 17.14 -18.89 -0.86
N VAL A 237 17.00 -17.67 -1.37
CA VAL A 237 17.65 -17.23 -2.62
C VAL A 237 19.16 -17.38 -2.56
N LYS A 238 19.81 -16.97 -1.45
CA LYS A 238 21.26 -17.12 -1.27
C LYS A 238 21.71 -18.58 -1.41
N LYS A 239 20.95 -19.51 -0.83
CA LYS A 239 21.30 -20.94 -0.91
C LYS A 239 20.99 -21.53 -2.27
N MET A 240 19.85 -21.17 -2.88
CA MET A 240 19.48 -21.65 -4.22
C MET A 240 20.51 -21.24 -5.29
N ARG A 241 21.06 -20.03 -5.18
CA ARG A 241 22.11 -19.55 -6.10
C ARG A 241 23.38 -20.40 -6.11
N ASN A 242 23.66 -21.16 -5.04
CA ASN A 242 24.79 -22.09 -5.01
C ASN A 242 24.63 -23.23 -6.02
N PHE A 243 23.42 -23.50 -6.51
CA PHE A 243 23.16 -24.51 -7.54
C PHE A 243 23.37 -23.99 -8.97
N SER A 244 23.68 -22.71 -9.15
CA SER A 244 24.00 -22.15 -10.46
C SER A 244 25.23 -22.86 -11.07
N GLY A 245 25.08 -23.36 -12.30
CA GLY A 245 26.14 -24.11 -12.99
C GLY A 245 26.29 -25.58 -12.54
N THR A 246 25.44 -26.06 -11.63
CA THR A 246 25.42 -27.47 -11.20
C THR A 246 24.33 -28.26 -11.91
N LYS A 247 24.48 -29.59 -12.01
CA LYS A 247 23.46 -30.49 -12.58
C LYS A 247 22.36 -30.77 -11.55
N ARG A 248 21.44 -29.81 -11.42
CA ARG A 248 20.30 -29.88 -10.52
C ARG A 248 19.01 -29.52 -11.25
N LYS A 249 17.98 -30.30 -10.97
CA LYS A 249 16.63 -30.11 -11.49
C LYS A 249 15.75 -29.56 -10.37
N PHE A 250 14.73 -28.79 -10.74
CA PHE A 250 13.87 -28.10 -9.78
C PHE A 250 12.41 -28.44 -10.05
N ILE A 251 11.64 -28.67 -8.99
CA ILE A 251 10.19 -28.76 -9.05
C ILE A 251 9.64 -27.67 -8.15
N ARG A 252 8.79 -26.80 -8.70
CA ARG A 252 8.08 -25.77 -7.96
C ARG A 252 6.61 -26.15 -7.88
N ALA A 253 6.08 -26.16 -6.67
CA ALA A 253 4.65 -26.15 -6.40
C ALA A 253 4.27 -24.78 -5.85
N HIS A 254 3.23 -24.18 -6.41
CA HIS A 254 2.81 -22.83 -6.06
C HIS A 254 1.29 -22.79 -5.85
N SER A 255 0.85 -22.10 -4.79
CA SER A 255 -0.56 -21.95 -4.44
C SER A 255 -0.81 -20.53 -3.96
N GLU A 256 -1.83 -19.90 -4.53
CA GLU A 256 -2.26 -18.54 -4.19
C GLU A 256 -3.70 -18.58 -3.65
N LEU A 257 -3.91 -17.83 -2.59
CA LEU A 257 -5.21 -17.67 -1.95
C LEU A 257 -5.59 -16.19 -1.98
N GLU A 258 -6.37 -15.76 -2.97
CA GLU A 258 -6.91 -14.38 -3.00
C GLU A 258 -8.02 -14.24 -1.95
N VAL A 259 -7.86 -13.28 -1.04
CA VAL A 259 -8.85 -12.99 0.02
C VAL A 259 -9.57 -11.68 -0.24
N ALA A 260 -8.87 -10.64 -0.67
CA ALA A 260 -9.47 -9.33 -0.86
C ALA A 260 -8.86 -8.58 -2.02
N ARG A 261 -9.66 -7.71 -2.63
CA ARG A 261 -9.23 -6.76 -3.65
C ARG A 261 -9.49 -5.35 -3.16
N TYR A 262 -8.46 -4.54 -3.26
CA TYR A 262 -8.42 -3.16 -2.82
C TYR A 262 -8.20 -2.24 -4.01
N ALA A 263 -8.95 -1.14 -4.06
CA ALA A 263 -8.72 -0.04 -4.99
C ALA A 263 -8.94 1.32 -4.32
N LEU A 264 -7.98 2.22 -4.52
CA LEU A 264 -8.08 3.62 -4.14
C LEU A 264 -9.02 4.41 -5.05
N LYS A 265 -9.53 5.53 -4.51
CA LYS A 265 -10.15 6.58 -5.33
C LYS A 265 -9.16 7.13 -6.36
N THR A 266 -9.71 7.65 -7.46
CA THR A 266 -8.91 8.20 -8.58
C THR A 266 -8.35 9.59 -8.30
N SER A 267 -9.00 10.38 -7.44
CA SER A 267 -8.64 11.76 -7.10
C SER A 267 -9.12 12.11 -5.70
N ASN A 268 -8.73 13.30 -5.22
CA ASN A 268 -9.12 13.85 -3.92
C ASN A 268 -8.82 12.88 -2.77
N LEU A 269 -7.66 12.23 -2.83
CA LEU A 269 -7.16 11.38 -1.75
C LEU A 269 -6.76 12.24 -0.56
N MET A 270 -7.09 11.75 0.63
CA MET A 270 -6.69 12.35 1.89
C MET A 270 -5.31 11.83 2.28
N LEU A 271 -4.35 12.74 2.34
CA LEU A 271 -2.97 12.42 2.69
C LEU A 271 -2.82 12.31 4.20
N HIS A 272 -1.85 11.51 4.63
CA HIS A 272 -1.46 11.48 6.04
C HIS A 272 -0.91 12.85 6.46
N PRO A 273 -1.27 13.39 7.63
CA PRO A 273 -0.92 14.76 8.02
C PRO A 273 0.60 14.99 8.10
N GLU A 274 1.36 14.02 8.62
CA GLU A 274 2.82 14.09 8.62
C GLU A 274 3.41 14.17 7.20
N PHE A 275 2.88 13.37 6.27
CA PHE A 275 3.33 13.38 4.88
C PHE A 275 2.98 14.70 4.19
N LEU A 276 1.78 15.23 4.41
CA LEU A 276 1.34 16.53 3.90
C LEU A 276 2.24 17.67 4.42
N SER A 277 2.53 17.68 5.72
CA SER A 277 3.44 18.65 6.34
C SER A 277 4.84 18.58 5.70
N ARG A 278 5.36 17.37 5.48
CA ARG A 278 6.65 17.18 4.80
C ARG A 278 6.63 17.65 3.36
N LEU A 279 5.52 17.48 2.62
CA LEU A 279 5.37 18.04 1.27
C LEU A 279 5.37 19.57 1.27
N HIS A 280 4.70 20.21 2.22
CA HIS A 280 4.68 21.67 2.35
C HIS A 280 6.04 22.25 2.74
N ALA A 281 6.84 21.50 3.49
CA ALA A 281 8.18 21.91 3.90
C ALA A 281 9.22 21.85 2.76
N LEU A 282 8.92 21.24 1.62
CA LEU A 282 9.88 21.10 0.53
C LEU A 282 10.16 22.44 -0.17
N PRO A 283 11.44 22.77 -0.42
CA PRO A 283 11.80 24.00 -1.10
C PRO A 283 11.39 23.95 -2.58
N LEU A 284 10.88 25.07 -3.10
CA LEU A 284 10.53 25.22 -4.52
C LEU A 284 11.77 25.22 -5.42
N GLU A 285 12.89 25.73 -4.90
CA GLU A 285 14.19 25.57 -5.54
C GLU A 285 14.69 24.14 -5.36
N TYR A 286 15.17 23.55 -6.46
CA TYR A 286 15.56 22.16 -6.47
C TYR A 286 16.82 21.92 -5.63
N THR A 287 16.65 21.28 -4.48
CA THR A 287 17.74 20.83 -3.60
C THR A 287 17.60 19.33 -3.36
N TYR A 288 18.46 18.53 -3.99
CA TYR A 288 18.30 17.07 -3.98
C TYR A 288 18.22 16.44 -2.58
N GLY A 289 18.93 17.00 -1.58
CA GLY A 289 18.96 16.47 -0.20
C GLY A 289 17.58 16.35 0.46
N GLU A 290 16.76 17.40 0.42
CA GLU A 290 15.43 17.42 1.04
C GLU A 290 14.48 16.42 0.36
N TYR A 291 14.50 16.38 -0.98
CA TYR A 291 13.66 15.47 -1.75
C TYR A 291 14.10 14.01 -1.60
N ARG A 292 15.41 13.77 -1.49
CA ARG A 292 15.97 12.44 -1.19
C ARG A 292 15.49 11.95 0.16
N GLN A 293 15.48 12.81 1.18
CA GLN A 293 15.02 12.43 2.52
C GLN A 293 13.55 12.01 2.49
N LEU A 294 12.68 12.74 1.78
CA LEU A 294 11.29 12.34 1.58
C LEU A 294 11.17 10.90 1.02
N TYR A 295 11.95 10.58 -0.02
CA TYR A 295 11.94 9.23 -0.62
C TYR A 295 12.54 8.14 0.27
N SER A 296 13.44 8.52 1.19
CA SER A 296 13.99 7.62 2.20
C SER A 296 12.96 7.32 3.29
N ASP A 297 12.19 8.32 3.72
CA ASP A 297 11.24 8.21 4.83
C ASP A 297 9.92 7.57 4.40
N TYR A 298 9.41 7.93 3.22
CA TYR A 298 8.08 7.55 2.72
C TYR A 298 8.12 6.56 1.54
N GLY A 299 9.30 6.16 1.07
CA GLY A 299 9.43 5.30 -0.10
C GLY A 299 9.19 6.08 -1.41
N THR A 300 9.15 5.37 -2.54
CA THR A 300 9.16 6.00 -3.88
C THR A 300 7.81 5.99 -4.57
N HIS A 301 6.94 5.05 -4.20
CA HIS A 301 5.63 4.81 -4.79
C HIS A 301 4.59 4.60 -3.69
N PHE A 302 3.32 4.59 -4.06
CA PHE A 302 2.21 4.19 -3.20
C PHE A 302 1.34 3.16 -3.93
N ILE A 303 0.50 2.46 -3.18
CA ILE A 303 -0.32 1.35 -3.68
C ILE A 303 -1.68 1.88 -4.13
N LYS A 304 -1.99 1.77 -5.43
CA LYS A 304 -3.28 2.20 -6.00
C LYS A 304 -4.32 1.08 -6.00
N GLU A 305 -3.92 -0.10 -6.45
CA GLU A 305 -4.75 -1.30 -6.44
C GLU A 305 -3.92 -2.46 -5.90
N ALA A 306 -4.54 -3.38 -5.17
CA ALA A 306 -3.88 -4.55 -4.64
C ALA A 306 -4.82 -5.75 -4.53
N THR A 307 -4.29 -6.93 -4.78
CA THR A 307 -4.88 -8.20 -4.38
C THR A 307 -4.16 -8.68 -3.14
N LEU A 308 -4.92 -8.86 -2.07
CA LEU A 308 -4.46 -9.31 -0.76
C LEU A 308 -4.81 -10.78 -0.57
N GLY A 309 -3.93 -11.51 0.09
CA GLY A 309 -4.14 -12.93 0.38
C GLY A 309 -2.88 -13.65 0.82
N GLY A 310 -2.80 -14.93 0.45
CA GLY A 310 -1.70 -15.83 0.80
C GLY A 310 -0.97 -16.32 -0.43
N ASP A 311 0.34 -16.47 -0.32
CA ASP A 311 1.21 -17.00 -1.38
C ASP A 311 2.12 -18.06 -0.76
N PHE A 312 1.97 -19.30 -1.23
CA PHE A 312 2.72 -20.46 -0.75
C PHE A 312 3.52 -21.07 -1.90
N GLU A 313 4.84 -21.13 -1.73
CA GLU A 313 5.76 -21.74 -2.68
C GLU A 313 6.56 -22.85 -2.00
N TYR A 314 6.58 -24.02 -2.65
CA TYR A 314 7.33 -25.20 -2.24
C TYR A 314 8.22 -25.67 -3.38
N THR A 315 9.53 -25.50 -3.22
CA THR A 315 10.53 -25.83 -4.25
C THR A 315 11.40 -27.01 -3.79
N VAL A 316 11.38 -28.08 -4.58
CA VAL A 316 12.23 -29.26 -4.41
C VAL A 316 13.43 -29.15 -5.34
N VAL A 317 14.64 -29.32 -4.79
CA VAL A 317 15.89 -29.39 -5.55
C VAL A 317 16.34 -30.84 -5.63
N LEU A 318 16.54 -31.32 -6.85
CA LEU A 318 16.87 -32.70 -7.15
C LEU A 318 18.29 -32.81 -7.71
N ASN A 319 19.01 -33.84 -7.27
CA ASN A 319 20.28 -34.21 -7.87
C ASN A 319 20.05 -35.03 -9.14
N ASP A 320 20.36 -34.45 -10.29
CA ASP A 320 20.12 -35.06 -11.60
C ASP A 320 20.77 -36.44 -11.76
N GLU A 321 22.03 -36.58 -11.36
CA GLU A 321 22.76 -37.86 -11.49
C GLU A 321 22.15 -38.97 -10.62
N ARG A 322 21.61 -38.61 -9.46
CA ARG A 322 20.95 -39.56 -8.55
C ARG A 322 19.56 -39.92 -9.05
N LEU A 323 18.86 -38.95 -9.65
CA LEU A 323 17.58 -39.15 -10.30
C LEU A 323 17.68 -40.13 -11.46
N GLU A 324 18.68 -39.95 -12.34
CA GLU A 324 18.95 -40.86 -13.47
C GLU A 324 19.34 -42.26 -13.02
N LYS A 325 20.21 -42.38 -12.00
CA LYS A 325 20.60 -43.70 -11.43
C LYS A 325 19.42 -44.45 -10.86
N ALA A 326 18.46 -43.73 -10.29
CA ALA A 326 17.24 -44.31 -9.77
C ALA A 326 16.18 -44.57 -10.86
N GLY A 327 16.44 -44.14 -12.10
CA GLY A 327 15.59 -44.41 -13.26
C GLY A 327 14.35 -43.52 -13.37
N TYR A 328 14.39 -42.30 -12.81
CA TYR A 328 13.25 -41.38 -12.81
C TYR A 328 13.36 -40.25 -13.83
N THR A 329 12.23 -39.90 -14.41
CA THR A 329 12.08 -38.66 -15.17
C THR A 329 11.65 -37.50 -14.26
N LEU A 330 11.96 -36.28 -14.69
CA LEU A 330 11.55 -35.07 -13.98
C LEU A 330 10.02 -34.96 -13.89
N GLU A 331 9.31 -35.39 -14.94
CA GLU A 331 7.85 -35.35 -15.02
C GLU A 331 7.19 -36.37 -14.07
N GLU A 332 7.73 -37.58 -13.98
CA GLU A 332 7.31 -38.56 -12.98
C GLU A 332 7.50 -38.02 -11.56
N THR A 333 8.66 -37.41 -11.31
CA THR A 333 8.96 -36.81 -10.01
C THR A 333 7.99 -35.69 -9.67
N LYS A 334 7.67 -34.81 -10.63
CA LYS A 334 6.68 -33.73 -10.49
C LYS A 334 5.30 -34.27 -10.12
N ASN A 335 4.83 -35.30 -10.82
CA ASN A 335 3.52 -35.91 -10.56
C ASN A 335 3.48 -36.60 -9.18
N CYS A 336 4.58 -37.24 -8.75
CA CYS A 336 4.71 -37.80 -7.42
C CYS A 336 4.65 -36.72 -6.32
N VAL A 337 5.40 -35.62 -6.49
CA VAL A 337 5.35 -34.47 -5.55
C VAL A 337 3.93 -33.89 -5.48
N GLN A 338 3.27 -33.71 -6.64
CA GLN A 338 1.89 -33.22 -6.68
C GLN A 338 0.92 -34.14 -5.90
N ALA A 339 1.07 -35.45 -6.04
CA ALA A 339 0.28 -36.42 -5.27
C ALA A 339 0.57 -36.31 -3.76
N GLY A 340 1.83 -36.17 -3.38
CA GLY A 340 2.24 -35.97 -1.98
C GLY A 340 1.62 -34.74 -1.33
N LEU A 341 1.59 -33.61 -2.06
CA LEU A 341 1.00 -32.36 -1.61
C LEU A 341 -0.52 -32.42 -1.48
N LYS A 342 -1.21 -33.17 -2.33
CA LYS A 342 -2.67 -33.34 -2.27
C LYS A 342 -3.13 -34.24 -1.11
N VAL A 343 -2.34 -35.22 -0.73
CA VAL A 343 -2.76 -36.27 0.23
C VAL A 343 -2.29 -36.02 1.65
N GLY A 344 -1.35 -35.08 1.88
CA GLY A 344 -0.93 -34.68 3.22
C GLY A 344 -0.44 -35.84 4.06
N ALA A 345 0.63 -36.51 3.64
CA ALA A 345 1.44 -37.43 4.43
C ALA A 345 0.74 -38.38 5.44
N GLN A 346 -0.50 -38.83 5.23
CA GLN A 346 -1.00 -40.08 5.83
C GLN A 346 -0.63 -41.26 4.92
N ILE A 347 0.67 -41.48 4.76
CA ILE A 347 1.23 -42.55 3.94
C ILE A 347 1.15 -43.85 4.74
N LYS A 348 -0.03 -44.48 4.76
CA LYS A 348 -0.15 -45.90 5.14
C LYS A 348 -0.79 -46.79 4.08
N LYS A 349 -1.12 -46.28 2.89
CA LYS A 349 -1.43 -47.02 1.65
C LYS A 349 -2.02 -46.06 0.63
N VAL A 350 -1.21 -45.44 -0.22
CA VAL A 350 -1.72 -44.80 -1.44
C VAL A 350 -1.18 -45.58 -2.62
N TYR A 351 -2.02 -46.45 -3.18
CA TYR A 351 -1.84 -46.88 -4.56
C TYR A 351 -2.11 -45.66 -5.44
N VAL A 352 -1.06 -44.95 -5.84
CA VAL A 352 -1.19 -43.89 -6.85
C VAL A 352 -1.61 -44.58 -8.14
N ALA A 353 -2.82 -44.28 -8.59
CA ALA A 353 -3.43 -44.92 -9.74
C ALA A 353 -2.67 -44.58 -11.03
N VAL A 354 -2.33 -45.65 -11.77
CA VAL A 354 -1.92 -45.72 -13.18
C VAL A 354 -0.57 -45.07 -13.55
N GLY A 355 0.48 -45.89 -13.57
CA GLY A 355 1.72 -45.63 -14.33
C GLY A 355 3.03 -45.65 -13.53
N PHE A 356 2.98 -45.56 -12.20
CA PHE A 356 4.19 -45.54 -11.37
C PHE A 356 4.59 -46.94 -10.88
N SER A 357 5.89 -47.21 -10.84
CA SER A 357 6.45 -48.27 -9.99
C SER A 357 6.17 -47.91 -8.52
N GLY A 358 5.10 -48.44 -7.94
CA GLY A 358 4.53 -47.98 -6.67
C GLY A 358 5.48 -47.82 -5.47
N GLY A 359 6.64 -48.50 -5.43
CA GLY A 359 7.64 -48.34 -4.36
C GLY A 359 8.56 -47.11 -4.50
N SER A 360 8.68 -46.56 -5.71
CA SER A 360 9.51 -45.40 -6.03
C SER A 360 9.04 -44.11 -5.35
N CYS A 361 7.77 -43.77 -5.61
CA CYS A 361 7.20 -42.51 -5.17
C CYS A 361 7.07 -42.50 -3.65
N GLU A 362 6.84 -43.67 -3.04
CA GLU A 362 6.88 -43.84 -1.59
C GLU A 362 8.27 -43.47 -1.02
N GLY A 363 9.37 -43.86 -1.69
CA GLY A 363 10.73 -43.45 -1.31
C GLY A 363 10.93 -41.94 -1.35
N LEU A 364 10.56 -41.29 -2.46
CA LEU A 364 10.66 -39.83 -2.60
C LEU A 364 9.80 -39.08 -1.57
N LEU A 365 8.55 -39.51 -1.38
CA LEU A 365 7.64 -38.90 -0.41
C LEU A 365 8.13 -39.11 1.03
N ASN A 366 8.79 -40.22 1.31
CA ASN A 366 9.44 -40.46 2.61
C ASN A 366 10.60 -39.49 2.86
N GLU A 367 11.41 -39.16 1.84
CA GLU A 367 12.48 -38.13 1.97
C GLU A 367 11.91 -36.72 2.18
N LEU A 368 10.77 -36.41 1.56
CA LEU A 368 10.11 -35.11 1.68
C LEU A 368 9.31 -34.96 2.98
N GLY A 369 8.77 -36.07 3.49
CA GLY A 369 7.95 -36.10 4.72
C GLY A 369 8.76 -36.13 6.01
N ASP A 370 10.03 -36.53 5.97
CA ASP A 370 10.88 -36.68 7.15
C ASP A 370 12.24 -35.99 6.98
N SER A 371 12.38 -34.80 7.58
CA SER A 371 13.61 -34.02 7.57
C SER A 371 14.79 -34.68 8.29
N THR A 372 14.57 -35.77 9.04
CA THR A 372 15.61 -36.48 9.79
C THR A 372 16.27 -37.61 9.01
N LYS A 373 15.70 -38.02 7.86
CA LYS A 373 16.29 -39.06 7.01
C LYS A 373 17.38 -38.51 6.11
N GLU A 374 18.37 -39.36 5.84
CA GLU A 374 19.40 -39.07 4.86
C GLU A 374 18.76 -39.01 3.48
N ARG A 375 18.88 -37.85 2.80
CA ARG A 375 18.22 -37.63 1.51
C ARG A 375 19.08 -38.20 0.38
N GLU A 376 18.52 -39.14 -0.36
CA GLU A 376 19.20 -39.79 -1.48
C GLU A 376 18.98 -38.97 -2.75
N MET A 377 17.75 -38.71 -3.17
CA MET A 377 17.44 -38.01 -4.43
C MET A 377 17.26 -36.49 -4.24
N VAL A 378 16.65 -36.09 -3.13
CA VAL A 378 16.36 -34.69 -2.80
C VAL A 378 17.59 -34.04 -2.17
N GLU A 379 18.08 -32.95 -2.74
CA GLU A 379 19.21 -32.23 -2.16
C GLU A 379 18.75 -31.19 -1.13
N ASP A 380 17.77 -30.36 -1.48
CA ASP A 380 17.11 -29.50 -0.53
C ASP A 380 15.66 -29.17 -0.88
N VAL A 381 14.92 -28.70 0.13
CA VAL A 381 13.56 -28.18 0.01
C VAL A 381 13.57 -26.74 0.53
N TYR A 382 12.99 -25.85 -0.26
CA TYR A 382 12.80 -24.45 0.09
C TYR A 382 11.31 -24.14 0.12
N ILE A 383 10.88 -23.49 1.19
CA ILE A 383 9.49 -23.11 1.40
C ILE A 383 9.45 -21.60 1.64
N VAL A 384 8.61 -20.91 0.90
CA VAL A 384 8.29 -19.48 1.09
C VAL A 384 6.81 -19.39 1.35
N VAL A 385 6.44 -18.77 2.47
CA VAL A 385 5.05 -18.59 2.88
C VAL A 385 4.84 -17.12 3.17
N ARG A 386 3.86 -16.50 2.52
CA ARG A 386 3.46 -15.10 2.71
C ARG A 386 1.98 -15.03 3.06
N GLY A 387 1.63 -14.13 3.96
CA GLY A 387 0.30 -14.08 4.58
C GLY A 387 0.11 -15.18 5.63
N GLY A 388 -0.80 -14.94 6.57
CA GLY A 388 -1.09 -15.82 7.70
C GLY A 388 -0.43 -15.38 9.01
N ASP A 389 -0.81 -16.04 10.11
CA ASP A 389 -0.27 -15.77 11.43
C ASP A 389 1.10 -16.45 11.63
N SER A 390 1.82 -16.04 12.67
CA SER A 390 3.17 -16.54 12.91
C SER A 390 3.26 -18.05 13.16
N GLU A 391 2.23 -18.67 13.75
CA GLU A 391 2.22 -20.09 14.06
C GLU A 391 2.05 -20.92 12.79
N THR A 392 1.02 -20.64 11.99
CA THR A 392 0.75 -21.37 10.74
C THR A 392 1.90 -21.21 9.75
N VAL A 393 2.43 -19.99 9.59
CA VAL A 393 3.61 -19.71 8.75
C VAL A 393 4.83 -20.51 9.23
N SER A 394 5.06 -20.61 10.55
CA SER A 394 6.22 -21.35 11.07
C SER A 394 6.08 -22.86 10.89
N ARG A 395 4.86 -23.40 11.04
CA ARG A 395 4.57 -24.81 10.81
C ARG A 395 4.72 -25.20 9.35
N LEU A 396 4.21 -24.38 8.42
CA LEU A 396 4.39 -24.60 6.98
C LEU A 396 5.85 -24.45 6.54
N ALA A 397 6.62 -23.57 7.17
CA ALA A 397 8.03 -23.39 6.87
C ALA A 397 8.93 -24.55 7.37
N ALA A 398 8.39 -25.58 8.01
CA ALA A 398 9.15 -26.65 8.68
C ALA A 398 9.87 -27.65 7.74
N LYS A 399 10.08 -27.33 6.46
CA LYS A 399 10.72 -28.21 5.44
C LYS A 399 10.09 -29.62 5.35
N GLN A 400 8.80 -29.72 5.67
CA GLN A 400 8.00 -30.93 5.58
C GLN A 400 6.87 -30.73 4.56
N LEU A 401 6.27 -31.84 4.11
CA LEU A 401 5.09 -31.76 3.27
C LEU A 401 3.91 -31.14 4.05
N PRO A 402 3.24 -30.12 3.50
CA PRO A 402 2.03 -29.58 4.11
C PRO A 402 0.90 -30.60 4.08
N THR A 403 0.17 -30.69 5.19
CA THR A 403 -1.09 -31.46 5.30
C THR A 403 -2.29 -30.57 4.96
N PRO A 404 -3.41 -31.10 4.44
CA PRO A 404 -4.64 -30.34 4.22
C PRO A 404 -5.08 -29.53 5.44
N ASP A 405 -4.98 -30.10 6.64
CA ASP A 405 -5.38 -29.42 7.88
C ASP A 405 -4.56 -28.15 8.15
N ILE A 406 -3.24 -28.18 7.92
CA ILE A 406 -2.40 -26.99 8.12
C ILE A 406 -2.63 -25.95 7.02
N MET A 407 -2.95 -26.38 5.79
CA MET A 407 -3.29 -25.46 4.71
C MET A 407 -4.62 -24.76 4.96
N GLN A 408 -5.61 -25.45 5.52
CA GLN A 408 -6.87 -24.84 5.96
C GLN A 408 -6.64 -23.83 7.07
N LEU A 409 -5.89 -24.19 8.11
CA LEU A 409 -5.54 -23.26 9.19
C LEU A 409 -4.79 -22.02 8.67
N TRP A 410 -3.86 -22.21 7.74
CA TRP A 410 -3.18 -21.09 7.09
C TRP A 410 -4.15 -20.22 6.29
N GLY A 411 -5.08 -20.82 5.54
CA GLY A 411 -6.10 -20.08 4.80
C GLY A 411 -6.98 -19.21 5.70
N ASP A 412 -7.42 -19.76 6.83
CA ASP A 412 -8.16 -19.01 7.85
C ASP A 412 -7.33 -17.86 8.44
N ALA A 413 -6.04 -18.10 8.70
CA ALA A 413 -5.14 -17.08 9.23
C ALA A 413 -4.83 -15.96 8.22
N VAL A 414 -4.70 -16.31 6.93
CA VAL A 414 -4.49 -15.36 5.83
C VAL A 414 -5.65 -14.38 5.74
N PHE A 415 -6.88 -14.80 6.05
CA PHE A 415 -8.03 -13.90 6.06
C PHE A 415 -7.85 -12.71 7.01
N TYR A 416 -7.27 -12.95 8.19
CA TYR A 416 -7.04 -11.92 9.21
C TYR A 416 -5.70 -11.19 9.05
N ASN A 417 -4.70 -11.84 8.46
CA ASN A 417 -3.38 -11.26 8.21
C ASN A 417 -2.92 -11.53 6.77
N PRO A 418 -3.55 -10.90 5.77
CA PRO A 418 -3.18 -11.11 4.38
C PRO A 418 -1.91 -10.34 4.02
N ASP A 419 -1.18 -10.83 3.02
CA ASP A 419 -0.06 -10.14 2.39
C ASP A 419 -0.43 -9.78 0.94
N PHE A 420 0.42 -8.98 0.30
CA PHE A 420 0.25 -8.55 -1.07
C PHE A 420 0.62 -9.65 -2.07
N ILE A 421 -0.37 -10.15 -2.82
CA ILE A 421 -0.15 -11.08 -3.94
C ILE A 421 0.17 -10.27 -5.21
N HIS A 422 -0.73 -9.36 -5.56
CA HIS A 422 -0.59 -8.49 -6.73
C HIS A 422 -0.71 -7.03 -6.31
N LYS A 423 0.10 -6.18 -6.92
CA LYS A 423 0.13 -4.75 -6.62
C LYS A 423 0.18 -3.93 -7.90
N LYS A 424 -0.60 -2.85 -7.92
CA LYS A 424 -0.46 -1.75 -8.86
C LYS A 424 -0.02 -0.52 -8.10
N ILE A 425 1.16 -0.03 -8.43
CA ILE A 425 1.80 1.07 -7.73
C ILE A 425 1.94 2.28 -8.63
N GLU A 426 1.84 3.46 -8.03
CA GLU A 426 2.05 4.75 -8.71
C GLU A 426 3.14 5.57 -8.01
N PRO A 427 3.88 6.42 -8.75
CA PRO A 427 4.91 7.24 -8.17
C PRO A 427 4.38 8.18 -7.08
N LEU A 428 5.15 8.36 -6.01
CA LEU A 428 4.71 9.13 -4.85
C LEU A 428 4.37 10.60 -5.18
N TYR A 429 5.01 11.17 -6.20
CA TYR A 429 4.74 12.54 -6.63
C TYR A 429 3.34 12.76 -7.21
N GLU A 430 2.62 11.69 -7.58
CA GLU A 430 1.22 11.81 -8.01
C GLU A 430 0.29 12.20 -6.86
N LEU A 431 0.68 11.92 -5.60
CA LEU A 431 -0.04 12.33 -4.41
C LEU A 431 0.03 13.82 -4.13
N VAL A 432 0.90 14.59 -4.80
CA VAL A 432 0.93 16.06 -4.62
C VAL A 432 -0.44 16.62 -5.03
N PRO A 433 -1.18 17.27 -4.09
CA PRO A 433 -2.50 17.79 -4.37
C PRO A 433 -2.46 18.79 -5.52
N SER A 434 -3.40 18.71 -6.44
CA SER A 434 -3.52 19.64 -7.57
C SER A 434 -3.71 21.09 -7.11
N GLN A 435 -4.34 21.28 -5.96
CA GLN A 435 -4.67 22.59 -5.38
C GLN A 435 -3.47 23.24 -4.66
N HIS A 436 -2.34 22.53 -4.51
CA HIS A 436 -1.15 23.12 -3.93
C HIS A 436 -0.65 24.25 -4.83
N SER A 437 -0.42 25.44 -4.27
CA SER A 437 -0.07 26.67 -5.01
C SER A 437 1.10 26.49 -5.98
N ASN A 438 2.03 25.59 -5.65
CA ASN A 438 3.20 25.24 -6.46
C ASN A 438 3.22 23.78 -6.94
N ALA A 439 2.05 23.12 -7.04
CA ALA A 439 1.93 21.70 -7.36
C ALA A 439 2.77 21.28 -8.58
N ASN A 440 2.71 22.05 -9.66
CA ASN A 440 3.43 21.74 -10.91
C ASN A 440 4.95 21.75 -10.73
N ILE A 441 5.48 22.73 -9.99
CA ILE A 441 6.92 22.85 -9.72
C ILE A 441 7.36 21.71 -8.80
N LEU A 442 6.58 21.47 -7.74
CA LEU A 442 6.87 20.42 -6.77
C LEU A 442 6.86 19.03 -7.41
N LYS A 443 5.83 18.71 -8.21
CA LYS A 443 5.75 17.46 -9.00
C LYS A 443 6.95 17.31 -9.93
N LYS A 444 7.36 18.37 -10.62
CA LYS A 444 8.53 18.36 -11.50
C LYS A 444 9.82 18.06 -10.73
N ASN A 445 10.03 18.73 -9.61
CA ASN A 445 11.21 18.54 -8.76
C ASN A 445 11.25 17.14 -8.14
N LEU A 446 10.11 16.64 -7.63
CA LEU A 446 9.98 15.28 -7.13
C LEU A 446 10.28 14.25 -8.22
N ARG A 447 9.72 14.41 -9.43
CA ARG A 447 10.03 13.53 -10.56
C ARG A 447 11.52 13.49 -10.90
N ARG A 448 12.19 14.65 -10.86
CA ARG A 448 13.65 14.73 -11.04
C ARG A 448 14.39 14.04 -9.90
N ALA A 449 14.04 14.33 -8.65
CA ALA A 449 14.67 13.75 -7.49
C ALA A 449 14.48 12.22 -7.44
N LEU A 450 13.31 11.70 -7.81
CA LEU A 450 13.07 10.25 -7.90
C LEU A 450 14.06 9.59 -8.88
N SER A 451 14.32 10.25 -10.02
CA SER A 451 15.26 9.75 -11.01
C SER A 451 16.70 9.73 -10.51
N GLU A 452 17.10 10.74 -9.75
CA GLU A 452 18.43 10.83 -9.14
C GLU A 452 18.54 9.82 -7.98
N TYR A 453 17.50 9.69 -7.16
CA TYR A 453 17.39 8.74 -6.06
C TYR A 453 17.56 7.31 -6.53
N LEU A 454 16.75 6.86 -7.50
CA LEU A 454 16.82 5.49 -8.01
C LEU A 454 18.19 5.15 -8.64
N LYS A 455 18.87 6.13 -9.25
CA LYS A 455 20.26 5.97 -9.72
C LYS A 455 21.25 5.88 -8.55
N GLU A 456 21.04 6.67 -7.50
CA GLU A 456 21.91 6.69 -6.32
C GLU A 456 21.84 5.37 -5.54
N ILE A 457 20.63 4.84 -5.35
CA ILE A 457 20.37 3.63 -4.55
C ILE A 457 20.36 2.34 -5.38
N SER A 458 20.71 2.41 -6.66
CA SER A 458 20.87 1.24 -7.52
C SER A 458 22.05 0.36 -7.08
N SER A 459 21.82 -0.95 -7.01
CA SER A 459 22.84 -1.94 -6.71
C SER A 459 23.97 -1.99 -7.75
N CYS A 460 23.77 -1.43 -8.95
CA CYS A 460 24.79 -1.32 -9.99
C CYS A 460 26.03 -0.50 -9.58
N ARG A 461 25.92 0.31 -8.51
CA ARG A 461 27.08 1.04 -7.95
C ARG A 461 28.00 0.16 -7.11
N CYS A 462 27.54 -1.02 -6.70
CA CYS A 462 28.36 -1.94 -5.96
C CYS A 462 29.35 -2.65 -6.90
N SER A 463 30.54 -2.97 -6.39
CA SER A 463 31.45 -3.84 -7.12
C SER A 463 30.81 -5.23 -7.34
N PRO A 464 31.10 -5.89 -8.48
CA PRO A 464 30.60 -7.24 -8.73
C PRO A 464 30.98 -8.20 -7.59
N CYS A 465 30.03 -8.99 -7.14
CA CYS A 465 30.26 -9.99 -6.12
C CYS A 465 30.92 -11.24 -6.73
N LEU A 466 31.81 -11.89 -5.96
CA LEU A 466 32.35 -13.20 -6.32
C LEU A 466 31.31 -14.31 -6.08
N ASN A 467 31.52 -15.49 -6.68
CA ASN A 467 30.75 -16.72 -6.44
C ASN A 467 29.22 -16.55 -6.59
N ASN A 468 28.77 -15.87 -7.65
CA ASN A 468 27.34 -15.57 -7.86
C ASN A 468 26.70 -14.85 -6.67
N GLY A 469 27.45 -14.01 -5.95
CA GLY A 469 26.86 -13.11 -4.96
C GLY A 469 25.92 -12.09 -5.60
N MET A 470 24.97 -11.59 -4.81
CA MET A 470 24.12 -10.46 -5.19
C MET A 470 24.58 -9.24 -4.45
N ALA A 471 24.87 -8.17 -5.18
CA ALA A 471 25.03 -6.88 -4.55
C ALA A 471 23.65 -6.33 -4.19
N VAL A 472 23.49 -5.91 -2.93
CA VAL A 472 22.32 -5.19 -2.47
C VAL A 472 22.82 -3.95 -1.78
N LEU A 473 22.50 -2.79 -2.34
CA LEU A 473 22.82 -1.53 -1.69
C LEU A 473 21.82 -1.31 -0.56
N LYS A 474 22.23 -1.65 0.67
CA LYS A 474 21.51 -1.21 1.87
C LYS A 474 21.75 0.29 1.98
N ALA A 475 20.69 1.08 2.15
CA ALA A 475 20.75 2.53 2.22
C ALA A 475 21.95 2.98 3.06
N LEU A 476 22.70 3.96 2.53
CA LEU A 476 23.95 4.44 3.14
C LEU A 476 23.72 4.75 4.62
N ALA A 477 24.70 4.39 5.45
CA ALA A 477 24.69 4.73 6.87
C ALA A 477 24.40 6.23 7.02
N VAL A 478 23.34 6.57 7.73
CA VAL A 478 22.99 7.95 8.07
C VAL A 478 23.51 8.16 9.47
N ASP A 479 24.52 9.01 9.63
CA ASP A 479 25.00 9.39 10.95
C ASP A 479 23.96 10.24 11.65
N GLY A 480 23.74 9.95 12.93
CA GLY A 480 22.83 10.68 13.77
C GLY A 480 23.30 12.11 13.96
N SER A 481 22.41 13.08 13.76
CA SER A 481 22.62 14.46 14.17
C SER A 481 21.55 14.91 15.16
N TRP A 482 21.97 15.77 16.08
CA TRP A 482 21.11 16.30 17.12
C TRP A 482 20.05 17.23 16.56
N ALA A 483 18.80 17.08 17.00
CA ALA A 483 17.80 18.13 16.90
C ALA A 483 18.18 19.34 17.76
N CYS A 484 17.49 20.44 17.51
CA CYS A 484 17.58 21.62 18.35
C CYS A 484 17.32 21.27 19.83
N TRP A 485 17.99 21.99 20.72
CA TRP A 485 17.73 21.87 22.16
C TRP A 485 16.30 22.27 22.50
N SER A 486 15.72 21.59 23.49
CA SER A 486 14.51 22.02 24.16
C SER A 486 14.71 23.38 24.82
N SER A 487 13.59 24.03 25.15
CA SER A 487 13.63 25.15 26.09
C SER A 487 14.23 24.69 27.43
N TRP A 488 14.86 25.62 28.14
CA TRP A 488 15.32 25.38 29.51
C TRP A 488 14.13 25.10 30.43
N SER A 489 14.31 24.16 31.36
CA SER A 489 13.37 23.89 32.42
C SER A 489 13.27 25.10 33.36
N THR A 490 12.17 25.18 34.11
CA THR A 490 12.10 26.06 35.28
C THR A 490 13.21 25.71 36.27
N CYS A 491 13.76 26.73 36.92
CA CYS A 491 14.81 26.58 37.92
C CYS A 491 14.33 25.70 39.07
N SER A 492 14.97 24.55 39.24
CA SER A 492 14.78 23.68 40.39
C SER A 492 15.97 23.88 41.33
N GLY A 493 15.79 24.73 42.33
CA GLY A 493 16.90 25.23 43.14
C GLY A 493 17.75 26.24 42.34
N LYS A 494 19.05 25.94 42.14
CA LYS A 494 20.01 26.80 41.42
C LYS A 494 20.30 26.37 39.98
N THR A 495 19.65 25.33 39.48
CA THR A 495 20.01 24.70 38.22
C THR A 495 18.80 24.57 37.30
N GLN A 496 19.02 24.79 36.01
CA GLN A 496 18.08 24.59 34.92
C GLN A 496 18.64 23.54 33.95
N GLN A 497 17.76 22.79 33.28
CA GLN A 497 18.15 21.71 32.37
C GLN A 497 17.48 21.86 31.01
N ARG A 498 18.16 21.40 29.96
CA ARG A 498 17.58 21.25 28.62
C ARG A 498 17.99 19.91 28.01
N THR A 499 17.18 19.41 27.10
CA THR A 499 17.38 18.11 26.45
C THR A 499 17.30 18.25 24.94
N ARG A 500 17.91 17.35 24.19
CA ARG A 500 17.80 17.28 22.73
C ARG A 500 17.66 15.83 22.30
N GLN A 501 17.07 15.58 21.15
CA GLN A 501 16.89 14.22 20.63
C GLN A 501 17.80 13.97 19.42
N CYS A 502 18.28 12.74 19.30
CA CYS A 502 19.14 12.31 18.20
C CYS A 502 18.26 11.87 17.02
N ASN A 503 17.58 12.82 16.40
CA ASN A 503 16.55 12.56 15.38
C ASN A 503 16.54 13.54 14.19
N ASN A 504 17.60 14.34 13.99
CA ASN A 504 17.65 15.30 12.88
C ASN A 504 18.97 15.25 12.08
N PRO A 505 19.28 14.16 11.34
CA PRO A 505 18.51 12.92 11.24
C PRO A 505 18.85 11.91 12.37
N ALA A 506 17.99 10.94 12.62
CA ALA A 506 18.32 9.81 13.49
C ALA A 506 19.37 8.91 12.83
N PRO A 507 20.23 8.23 13.60
CA PRO A 507 21.19 7.29 13.04
C PRO A 507 20.45 6.13 12.39
N GLN A 508 20.70 5.89 11.10
CA GLN A 508 20.08 4.79 10.34
C GLN A 508 21.14 3.92 9.68
N ASN A 509 20.78 2.66 9.42
CA ASN A 509 21.59 1.70 8.66
C ASN A 509 23.03 1.50 9.20
N GLY A 510 23.22 1.65 10.52
CA GLY A 510 24.54 1.50 11.16
C GLY A 510 25.39 2.77 11.18
N GLY A 511 24.80 3.94 10.90
CA GLY A 511 25.47 5.23 11.08
C GLY A 511 25.81 5.53 12.53
N ALA A 512 26.79 6.42 12.72
CA ALA A 512 27.29 6.81 14.02
C ALA A 512 26.18 7.45 14.86
N ALA A 513 26.13 7.15 16.17
CA ALA A 513 25.24 7.85 17.08
C ALA A 513 25.62 9.35 17.17
N CYS A 514 24.67 10.19 17.58
CA CYS A 514 24.92 11.61 17.74
C CYS A 514 26.07 11.86 18.74
N LEU A 515 27.06 12.64 18.33
CA LEU A 515 28.21 12.97 19.17
C LEU A 515 27.85 14.10 20.15
N GLY A 516 28.08 13.88 21.45
CA GLY A 516 27.83 14.85 22.53
C GLY A 516 26.72 14.43 23.49
N PRO A 517 26.43 15.22 24.54
CA PRO A 517 25.44 14.86 25.55
C PRO A 517 23.99 15.13 25.08
N GLN A 518 23.06 14.29 25.53
CA GLN A 518 21.62 14.43 25.29
C GLN A 518 20.99 15.50 26.20
N GLU A 519 21.58 15.71 27.37
CA GLU A 519 21.08 16.61 28.41
C GLU A 519 22.18 17.60 28.79
N GLU A 520 21.78 18.84 29.06
CA GLU A 520 22.68 19.89 29.51
C GLU A 520 22.07 20.57 30.74
N SER A 521 22.90 20.81 31.74
CA SER A 521 22.53 21.52 32.98
C SER A 521 23.36 22.79 33.10
N ALA A 522 22.71 23.90 33.46
CA ALA A 522 23.35 25.19 33.70
C ALA A 522 22.81 25.81 34.99
N ASP A 523 23.60 26.67 35.62
CA ASP A 523 23.13 27.44 36.77
C ASP A 523 22.12 28.51 36.32
N CYS A 524 21.16 28.81 37.18
CA CYS A 524 20.20 29.87 36.98
C CYS A 524 20.87 31.22 37.21
N LEU A 525 20.65 32.17 36.28
CA LEU A 525 21.10 33.56 36.39
C LEU A 525 20.28 34.35 37.41
#